data_AF-A0A354CL49-F1
#
_entry.id   AF-A0A354CL49-F1
#
_cell.length_a   1.000
_cell.length_b   1.000
_cell.length_c   1.000
_cell.angle_alpha   90.00
_cell.angle_beta   90.00
_cell.angle_gamma   90.00
#
_symmetry.space_group_name_H-M   'P 1'
#
loop_
_entity.id
_entity.type
_entity.pdbx_description
1 polymer ?
#
loop_
_entity_poly.entity_id
_entity_poly.type
_entity_poly.pdbx_seq_one_letter_code
_entity_poly.pdbx_strand_id
1 'polypeptide(L)' 'MNILIIDGQGGKLGKQLVNSILKRYPEHNVTVAGTNAVATSSMLKGTQLR' A
#
# COMPACT_ATOMS: atom_id res chain seq x y z
N MET A 1 -13.01 -4.02 6.14
CA MET A 1 -13.21 -2.83 5.26
C MET A 1 -12.34 -2.94 4.03
N ASN A 2 -12.67 -2.18 2.97
CA ASN A 2 -11.80 -2.01 1.82
C ASN A 2 -11.11 -0.64 1.93
N ILE A 3 -9.78 -0.65 1.92
CA ILE A 3 -8.94 0.54 2.11
C ILE A 3 -8.21 0.82 0.81
N LEU A 4 -8.40 2.01 0.24
CA LEU A 4 -7.64 2.50 -0.91
C LEU A 4 -6.55 3.46 -0.43
N ILE A 5 -5.31 3.19 -0.81
CA ILE A 5 -4.18 4.07 -0.54
C ILE A 5 -3.71 4.66 -1.87
N ILE A 6 -3.61 5.99 -1.92
CA ILE A 6 -3.12 6.73 -3.09
C ILE A 6 -1.82 7.43 -2.72
N ASP A 7 -0.75 7.20 -3.48
CA ASP A 7 0.55 7.86 -3.29
C ASP A 7 0.92 8.73 -4.50
N GLY A 8 1.17 10.02 -4.22
CA GLY A 8 1.54 11.05 -5.19
C GLY A 8 2.98 10.97 -5.72
N GLN A 9 3.90 10.26 -5.05
CA GLN A 9 5.33 10.30 -5.41
C GLN A 9 6.09 9.04 -4.97
N GLY A 10 6.61 8.27 -5.94
CA GLY A 10 7.62 7.23 -5.70
C GLY A 10 7.18 6.02 -4.86
N GLY A 11 5.97 6.01 -4.30
CA GLY A 11 5.33 4.86 -3.65
C GLY A 11 5.94 4.44 -2.31
N LYS A 12 6.95 5.14 -1.79
CA LYS A 12 7.68 4.75 -0.57
C LYS A 12 6.85 4.96 0.69
N LEU A 13 6.17 6.11 0.79
CA LEU A 13 5.28 6.40 1.92
C LEU A 13 4.05 5.49 1.85
N GLY A 14 3.47 5.33 0.66
CA GLY A 14 2.39 4.38 0.42
C GLY A 14 2.75 2.96 0.86
N LYS A 15 3.97 2.47 0.56
CA LYS A 15 4.45 1.17 1.04
C LYS A 15 4.47 1.07 2.57
N GLN A 16 5.00 2.08 3.26
CA GLN A 16 5.04 2.07 4.73
C GLN A 16 3.64 2.08 5.33
N LEU A 17 2.71 2.82 4.72
CA LEU A 17 1.32 2.86 5.15
C LEU A 17 0.61 1.51 4.94
N VAL A 18 0.82 0.87 3.80
CA VAL A 18 0.34 -0.51 3.52
C VAL A 18 0.79 -1.47 4.62
N ASN A 19 2.10 -1.46 4.96
CA ASN A 19 2.66 -2.34 6.00
C ASN A 19 1.97 -2.13 7.35
N SER A 20 1.87 -0.88 7.79
CA SER A 20 1.30 -0.53 9.09
C SER A 20 -0.18 -0.89 9.17
N ILE A 21 -0.94 -0.65 8.10
CA ILE A 21 -2.38 -0.99 8.05
C ILE A 21 -2.57 -2.50 8.09
N LEU A 22 -1.87 -3.26 7.26
CA LEU A 22 -2.02 -4.72 7.21
C LEU A 22 -1.56 -5.40 8.51
N LYS A 23 -0.53 -4.85 9.17
CA LYS A 23 -0.10 -5.32 10.51
C LYS A 23 -1.13 -5.03 11.60
N ARG A 24 -1.87 -3.93 11.49
CA ARG A 24 -2.86 -3.48 12.48
C ARG A 24 -4.24 -4.11 12.26
N TYR A 25 -4.61 -4.33 10.99
CA TYR A 25 -5.93 -4.79 10.55
C TYR A 25 -5.77 -5.90 9.48
N PRO A 26 -5.30 -7.09 9.87
CA PRO A 26 -4.97 -8.16 8.93
C PRO A 26 -6.19 -8.66 8.13
N GLU A 27 -7.39 -8.55 8.68
CA GLU A 27 -8.64 -8.95 8.05
C GLU A 27 -9.17 -7.95 7.01
N HIS A 28 -8.50 -6.81 6.80
CA HIS A 28 -8.92 -5.79 5.84
C HIS A 28 -8.19 -5.90 4.50
N ASN A 29 -8.91 -5.59 3.43
CA ASN A 29 -8.34 -5.56 2.08
C ASN A 29 -7.76 -4.17 1.78
N VAL A 30 -6.55 -4.15 1.23
CA VAL A 30 -5.84 -2.94 0.85
C VAL A 30 -5.62 -2.94 -0.66
N THR A 31 -6.09 -1.89 -1.33
CA THR A 31 -5.82 -1.59 -2.73
C THR A 31 -4.90 -0.37 -2.79
N VAL A 32 -3.96 -0.35 -3.73
CA VAL A 32 -2.97 0.71 -3.86
C VAL A 32 -2.97 1.31 -5.25
N ALA A 33 -2.83 2.63 -5.33
CA ALA A 33 -2.66 3.37 -6.58
C ALA A 33 -1.54 4.41 -6.43
N GLY A 34 -0.46 4.26 -7.20
CA GLY A 34 0.59 5.26 -7.32
C GLY A 34 0.40 6.13 -8.56
N THR A 35 1.15 7.24 -8.64
CA THR A 35 1.16 8.13 -9.83
C THR A 35 1.65 7.48 -11.12
N ASN A 36 2.31 6.33 -11.02
CA ASN A 36 2.70 5.51 -12.16
C ASN A 36 2.86 4.04 -11.71
N ALA A 37 3.14 3.15 -12.66
CA ALA A 37 3.34 1.73 -12.40
C ALA A 37 4.46 1.47 -11.37
N VAL A 38 5.57 2.21 -11.40
CA VAL A 38 6.70 2.03 -10.48
C VAL A 38 6.30 2.37 -9.04
N ALA A 39 5.59 3.48 -8.84
CA ALA A 39 5.06 3.86 -7.53
C ALA A 39 4.07 2.80 -7.01
N THR A 40 3.13 2.36 -7.84
CA THR A 40 2.18 1.27 -7.48
C THR A 40 2.93 -0.02 -7.12
N SER A 41 3.92 -0.43 -7.91
CA SER A 41 4.73 -1.62 -7.62
C SER A 41 5.53 -1.49 -6.32
N SER A 42 6.02 -0.29 -5.99
CA SER A 42 6.68 -0.01 -4.71
C SER A 42 5.74 -0.24 -3.53
N MET A 43 4.50 0.24 -3.63
CA MET A 43 3.47 0.07 -2.60
C MET A 43 3.04 -1.40 -2.44
N LEU A 44 2.88 -2.13 -3.55
CA LEU A 44 2.53 -3.56 -3.55
C LEU A 44 3.57 -4.41 -2.82
N LYS A 45 4.85 -4.03 -2.83
CA LYS A 45 5.86 -4.73 -2.00
C LYS A 45 5.54 -4.69 -0.50
N GLY A 46 4.70 -3.76 -0.06
CA GLY A 46 4.24 -3.72 1.31
C GLY A 46 3.19 -4.77 1.65
N THR A 47 2.45 -5.28 0.65
CA THR A 47 1.44 -6.33 0.88
C THR A 47 2.06 -7.71 1.09
N GLN A 48 3.38 -7.86 0.90
CA GLN A 48 4.12 -9.11 1.11
C GLN A 48 4.32 -9.47 2.60
N LEU A 49 4.00 -8.55 3.52
CA LEU A 49 4.11 -8.75 4.97
C LEU A 49 2.80 -9.25 5.62
N ARG A 50 1.85 -9.75 4.81
CA ARG A 50 0.60 -10.35 5.31
C ARG A 50 0.85 -11.66 6.03
#